data_AF-A0A9E3RA47-F1
#
_entry.id   AF-A0A9E3RA47-F1
#
_cell.length_a   1.000
_cell.length_b   1.000
_cell.length_c   1.000
_cell.angle_alpha   90.00
_cell.angle_beta   90.00
_cell.angle_gamma   90.00
#
_symmetry.space_group_name_H-M   'P 1'
#
loop_
_entity.id
_entity.type
_entity.pdbx_description
1 polymer ?
#
loop_
_entity_poly.entity_id
_entity_poly.type
_entity_poly.pdbx_seq_one_letter_code
_entity_poly.pdbx_strand_id
1 'polypeptide(L)'
;GIGAGGEIVGLAIGGAGVGAGDRIHGLAIGGLGVGSPRIEGVAIGAYVRATDVRGVIIAPVLFRSFREADVHGGVVAPVVITNGLQRGLAIGIVNYAHALDGVQVGLVNYVRDNPAGRRVLPVVNWGRGR
;
A
#
# COMPACT_ATOMS: atom_id res chain seq x y z
N GLY A 1 19.28 -10.54 -1.36
CA GLY A 1 17.83 -10.34 -1.57
C GLY A 1 17.34 -11.28 -2.65
N ILE A 2 16.04 -11.35 -2.89
CA ILE A 2 15.45 -12.06 -4.04
C ILE A 2 15.04 -11.03 -5.08
N GLY A 3 15.38 -11.28 -6.34
CA GLY A 3 15.05 -10.40 -7.45
C GLY A 3 14.64 -11.22 -8.68
N ALA A 4 13.56 -10.82 -9.34
CA ALA A 4 13.17 -11.36 -10.65
C ALA A 4 12.92 -10.21 -11.63
N GLY A 5 13.43 -10.34 -12.86
CA GLY A 5 13.17 -9.34 -13.90
C GLY A 5 11.71 -9.31 -14.36
N GLY A 6 10.97 -10.40 -14.14
CA GLY A 6 9.54 -10.51 -14.44
C GLY A 6 8.73 -10.71 -13.17
N GLU A 7 8.18 -11.91 -13.02
CA GLU A 7 7.25 -12.27 -11.95
C GLU A 7 7.90 -13.16 -10.87
N ILE A 8 7.44 -12.99 -9.63
CA ILE A 8 7.63 -13.94 -8.52
C ILE A 8 6.27 -14.56 -8.20
N VAL A 9 6.17 -15.89 -8.27
CA VAL A 9 4.98 -16.66 -7.90
C VAL A 9 5.27 -17.52 -6.67
N GLY A 10 4.38 -17.48 -5.68
CA GLY A 10 4.47 -18.30 -4.47
C GLY A 10 5.14 -17.57 -3.30
N LEU A 11 6.15 -18.19 -2.68
CA LEU A 11 6.84 -17.67 -1.50
C LEU A 11 8.22 -17.09 -1.87
N ALA A 12 8.47 -15.84 -1.50
CA ALA A 12 9.78 -15.21 -1.61
C ALA A 12 10.20 -14.56 -0.28
N ILE A 13 11.34 -14.99 0.26
CA ILE A 13 11.91 -14.46 1.51
C ILE A 13 13.32 -13.96 1.23
N GLY A 14 13.53 -12.65 1.35
CA GLY A 14 14.83 -12.01 1.16
C GLY A 14 15.28 -11.24 2.39
N GLY A 15 16.44 -11.59 2.97
CA GLY A 15 16.96 -10.92 4.16
C GLY A 15 17.12 -9.40 4.01
N ALA A 16 17.57 -8.93 2.84
CA ALA A 16 17.58 -7.50 2.51
C ALA A 16 16.27 -7.04 1.86
N GLY A 17 15.69 -7.78 0.93
CA GLY A 17 14.49 -7.37 0.21
C GLY A 17 14.05 -8.34 -0.86
N VAL A 18 12.83 -8.14 -1.36
CA VAL A 18 12.22 -8.89 -2.47
C VAL A 18 11.77 -7.91 -3.55
N GLY A 19 12.20 -8.14 -4.79
CA GLY A 19 11.85 -7.29 -5.93
C GLY A 19 11.41 -8.08 -7.15
N ALA A 20 10.37 -7.61 -7.83
CA ALA A 20 9.94 -8.17 -9.11
C ALA A 20 9.71 -7.03 -10.12
N GLY A 21 10.19 -7.21 -11.35
CA GLY A 21 10.08 -6.22 -12.43
C GLY A 21 8.66 -6.04 -12.95
N ASP A 22 7.78 -7.02 -12.75
CA ASP A 22 6.37 -6.94 -13.15
C ASP A 22 5.40 -7.20 -11.98
N ARG A 23 5.42 -8.41 -11.43
CA ARG A 23 4.41 -8.86 -10.47
C ARG A 23 4.98 -9.72 -9.36
N ILE A 24 4.41 -9.59 -8.17
CA ILE A 24 4.51 -10.57 -7.08
C ILE A 24 3.11 -11.15 -6.89
N HIS A 25 2.96 -12.45 -7.13
CA HIS A 25 1.73 -13.20 -6.88
C HIS A 25 1.97 -14.23 -5.76
N GLY A 26 1.54 -13.93 -4.53
CA GLY A 26 1.75 -14.78 -3.36
C GLY A 26 2.24 -14.03 -2.12
N LEU A 27 3.20 -14.60 -1.40
CA LEU A 27 3.77 -14.04 -0.16
C LEU A 27 5.22 -13.59 -0.40
N ALA A 28 5.48 -12.30 -0.20
CA ALA A 28 6.82 -11.72 -0.24
C ALA A 28 7.20 -11.10 1.10
N ILE A 29 8.36 -11.50 1.63
CA ILE A 29 8.93 -11.00 2.89
C ILE A 29 10.33 -10.46 2.62
N GLY A 30 10.52 -9.16 2.80
CA GLY A 30 11.80 -8.47 2.60
C GLY A 30 12.21 -7.66 3.82
N GLY A 31 13.43 -7.84 4.34
CA GLY A 31 13.86 -7.14 5.56
C GLY A 31 13.81 -5.61 5.45
N LEU A 32 14.45 -5.03 4.43
CA LEU A 32 14.39 -3.60 4.13
C LEU A 32 13.17 -3.23 3.29
N GLY A 33 12.67 -4.14 2.46
CA GLY A 33 11.45 -3.87 1.70
C GLY A 33 11.04 -4.85 0.63
N VAL A 34 9.84 -4.61 0.10
CA VAL A 34 9.24 -5.34 -1.02
C VAL A 34 8.84 -4.33 -2.10
N GLY A 35 9.23 -4.59 -3.35
CA GLY A 35 8.95 -3.69 -4.47
C GLY A 35 8.53 -4.44 -5.73
N SER A 36 7.37 -4.08 -6.28
CA SER A 36 6.93 -4.57 -7.58
C SER A 36 5.83 -3.66 -8.14
N PRO A 37 5.70 -3.48 -9.46
CA PRO A 37 4.57 -2.75 -10.03
C PRO A 37 3.21 -3.32 -9.57
N ARG A 38 3.09 -4.66 -9.53
CA ARG A 38 1.86 -5.36 -9.14
C ARG A 38 2.11 -6.29 -7.97
N ILE A 39 1.30 -6.18 -6.91
CA ILE A 39 1.33 -7.10 -5.77
C ILE A 39 -0.05 -7.71 -5.61
N GLU A 40 -0.17 -9.01 -5.86
CA GLU A 40 -1.37 -9.81 -5.66
C GLU A 40 -1.11 -10.82 -4.54
N GLY A 41 -1.57 -10.53 -3.33
CA GLY A 41 -1.30 -11.35 -2.13
C GLY A 41 -0.79 -10.54 -0.95
N VAL A 42 0.27 -11.00 -0.30
CA VAL A 42 0.80 -10.43 0.96
C VAL A 42 2.23 -9.95 0.77
N ALA A 43 2.49 -8.69 1.10
CA ALA A 43 3.84 -8.12 1.10
C ALA A 43 4.20 -7.58 2.50
N ILE A 44 5.31 -8.06 3.04
CA ILE A 44 5.83 -7.66 4.34
C ILE A 44 7.27 -7.16 4.16
N GLY A 45 7.53 -5.92 4.55
CA GLY A 45 8.90 -5.42 4.63
C GLY A 45 8.94 -4.01 5.18
N ALA A 46 10.07 -3.56 5.73
CA ALA A 46 10.16 -2.24 6.35
C ALA A 46 9.56 -1.14 5.44
N TYR A 47 9.92 -1.18 4.16
CA TYR A 47 9.36 -0.32 3.13
C TYR A 47 8.69 -1.11 2.00
N VAL A 48 7.45 -0.77 1.62
CA VAL A 48 6.74 -1.42 0.50
C VAL A 48 6.35 -0.40 -0.58
N ARG A 49 6.58 -0.74 -1.85
CA ARG A 49 6.28 0.12 -3.01
C ARG A 49 5.61 -0.66 -4.15
N ALA A 50 4.44 -0.20 -4.59
CA ALA A 50 3.68 -0.79 -5.69
C ALA A 50 2.74 0.21 -6.38
N THR A 51 2.22 -0.13 -7.57
CA THR A 51 1.21 0.67 -8.29
C THR A 51 -0.16 0.00 -8.37
N ASP A 52 -0.22 -1.33 -8.40
CA ASP A 52 -1.46 -2.09 -8.30
C ASP A 52 -1.29 -3.07 -7.14
N VAL A 53 -2.15 -2.96 -6.15
CA VAL A 53 -2.13 -3.82 -4.97
C VAL A 53 -3.48 -4.48 -4.85
N ARG A 54 -3.50 -5.80 -4.81
CA ARG A 54 -4.68 -6.62 -4.50
C ARG A 54 -4.32 -7.55 -3.36
N GLY A 55 -4.53 -7.10 -2.13
CA GLY A 55 -4.24 -7.90 -0.94
C GLY A 55 -3.80 -7.09 0.27
N VAL A 56 -2.80 -7.59 1.01
CA VAL A 56 -2.38 -7.04 2.31
C VAL A 56 -0.92 -6.60 2.29
N ILE A 57 -0.69 -5.37 2.76
CA ILE A 57 0.65 -4.80 2.93
C ILE A 57 0.89 -4.53 4.41
N ILE A 58 2.04 -4.99 4.91
CA ILE A 58 2.54 -4.66 6.24
C ILE A 58 3.91 -4.00 6.06
N ALA A 59 3.96 -2.70 6.31
CA ALA A 59 5.17 -1.91 6.12
C ALA A 59 5.51 -1.08 7.38
N PRO A 60 6.33 -1.61 8.30
CA PRO A 60 6.66 -0.95 9.56
C PRO A 60 7.27 0.46 9.44
N VAL A 61 7.76 0.86 8.26
CA VAL A 61 8.25 2.22 8.00
C VAL A 61 7.27 3.00 7.13
N LEU A 62 6.97 2.50 5.93
CA LEU A 62 6.21 3.25 4.94
C LEU A 62 5.68 2.37 3.82
N PHE A 63 4.43 2.62 3.42
CA PHE A 63 3.93 2.25 2.10
C PHE A 63 3.82 3.48 1.20
N ARG A 64 4.30 3.38 -0.04
CA ARG A 64 4.15 4.46 -1.03
C ARG A 64 3.94 3.92 -2.43
N SER A 65 3.03 4.52 -3.19
CA SER A 65 2.88 4.20 -4.61
C SER A 65 3.88 4.94 -5.51
N PHE A 66 4.30 4.31 -6.61
CA PHE A 66 5.22 4.95 -7.58
C PHE A 66 4.57 6.12 -8.34
N ARG A 67 3.31 5.96 -8.70
CA ARG A 67 2.47 6.88 -9.50
C ARG A 67 1.02 6.71 -9.06
N GLU A 68 0.09 7.21 -9.87
CA GLU A 68 -1.31 6.84 -9.78
C GLU A 68 -1.45 5.33 -9.65
N ALA A 69 -2.15 4.93 -8.59
CA ALA A 69 -2.17 3.55 -8.12
C ALA A 69 -3.58 3.16 -7.69
N ASP A 70 -3.93 1.89 -7.92
CA ASP A 70 -5.15 1.29 -7.37
C ASP A 70 -4.73 0.30 -6.29
N VAL A 71 -5.10 0.60 -5.05
CA VAL A 71 -4.80 -0.23 -3.89
C VAL A 71 -6.11 -0.81 -3.40
N HIS A 72 -6.35 -2.08 -3.69
CA HIS A 72 -7.49 -2.84 -3.21
C HIS A 72 -7.07 -3.82 -2.11
N GLY A 73 -7.47 -3.52 -0.87
CA GLY A 73 -7.26 -4.39 0.28
C GLY A 73 -6.84 -3.63 1.53
N GLY A 74 -5.88 -4.19 2.27
CA GLY A 74 -5.45 -3.71 3.58
C GLY A 74 -4.01 -3.22 3.58
N VAL A 75 -3.75 -2.03 4.11
CA VAL A 75 -2.39 -1.50 4.30
C VAL A 75 -2.19 -1.13 5.77
N VAL A 76 -1.14 -1.65 6.39
CA VAL A 76 -0.73 -1.30 7.75
C VAL A 76 0.69 -0.73 7.70
N ALA A 77 0.81 0.58 7.92
CA ALA A 77 2.09 1.28 7.95
C ALA A 77 1.98 2.60 8.71
N PRO A 78 3.01 3.09 9.43
CA PRO A 78 2.95 4.40 10.07
C PRO A 78 2.61 5.53 9.10
N VAL A 79 3.10 5.44 7.86
CA VAL A 79 2.77 6.36 6.79
C VAL A 79 2.29 5.57 5.57
N VAL A 80 1.13 5.94 5.04
CA VAL A 80 0.51 5.36 3.85
C VAL A 80 0.31 6.48 2.83
N ILE A 81 0.95 6.38 1.66
CA ILE A 81 0.81 7.37 0.58
C ILE A 81 0.33 6.66 -0.69
N THR A 82 -0.94 6.84 -1.02
CA THR A 82 -1.57 6.33 -2.23
C THR A 82 -1.85 7.48 -3.19
N ASN A 83 -1.06 7.60 -4.27
CA ASN A 83 -1.24 8.66 -5.26
C ASN A 83 -2.41 8.39 -6.24
N GLY A 84 -3.39 7.59 -5.86
CA GLY A 84 -4.55 7.21 -6.68
C GLY A 84 -5.72 6.76 -5.80
N LEU A 85 -6.40 5.70 -6.20
CA LEU A 85 -7.55 5.15 -5.49
C LEU A 85 -7.12 4.13 -4.44
N GLN A 86 -7.59 4.32 -3.21
CA GLN A 86 -7.50 3.34 -2.15
C GLN A 86 -8.89 2.72 -1.92
N ARG A 87 -9.04 1.43 -2.24
CA ARG A 87 -10.22 0.62 -1.94
C ARG A 87 -9.95 -0.28 -0.74
N GLY A 88 -10.68 -0.12 0.36
CA GLY A 88 -10.50 -0.94 1.57
C GLY A 88 -9.91 -0.18 2.76
N LEU A 89 -9.00 -0.79 3.50
CA LEU A 89 -8.57 -0.33 4.83
C LEU A 89 -7.11 0.14 4.80
N ALA A 90 -6.84 1.38 5.22
CA ALA A 90 -5.49 1.78 5.65
C ALA A 90 -5.45 2.07 7.14
N ILE A 91 -4.44 1.55 7.80
CA ILE A 91 -4.12 1.81 9.20
C ILE A 91 -2.73 2.42 9.25
N GLY A 92 -2.63 3.61 9.83
CA GLY A 92 -1.36 4.32 9.96
C GLY A 92 -1.44 5.50 10.90
N ILE A 93 -0.32 6.16 11.14
CA ILE A 93 -0.32 7.46 11.84
C ILE A 93 -0.79 8.54 10.86
N VAL A 94 -0.27 8.48 9.63
CA VAL A 94 -0.63 9.39 8.54
C VAL A 94 -1.06 8.56 7.33
N ASN A 95 -2.30 8.78 6.89
CA ASN A 95 -2.85 8.20 5.67
C ASN A 95 -3.12 9.31 4.66
N TYR A 96 -2.62 9.14 3.44
CA TYR A 96 -2.90 10.01 2.30
C TYR A 96 -3.41 9.17 1.14
N ALA A 97 -4.55 9.56 0.58
CA ALA A 97 -5.05 9.04 -0.68
C ALA A 97 -5.55 10.16 -1.59
N HIS A 98 -5.47 9.96 -2.91
CA HIS A 98 -6.13 10.87 -3.85
C HIS A 98 -7.64 10.69 -3.76
N ALA A 99 -8.09 9.44 -3.94
CA ALA A 99 -9.47 9.00 -3.76
C ALA A 99 -9.55 7.83 -2.78
N LEU A 100 -10.68 7.69 -2.09
CA LEU A 100 -10.92 6.64 -1.10
C LEU A 100 -12.29 5.99 -1.33
N ASP A 101 -12.30 4.67 -1.47
CA ASP A 101 -13.48 3.81 -1.43
C ASP A 101 -13.31 2.80 -0.28
N GLY A 102 -13.49 3.26 0.94
CA GLY A 102 -13.13 2.49 2.13
C GLY A 102 -12.92 3.35 3.36
N VAL A 103 -12.02 2.91 4.24
CA VAL A 103 -11.78 3.49 5.56
C VAL A 103 -10.28 3.69 5.79
N GLN A 104 -9.93 4.84 6.34
CA GLN A 104 -8.61 5.12 6.90
C GLN A 104 -8.73 5.27 8.40
N VAL A 105 -7.78 4.67 9.13
CA VAL A 105 -7.66 4.79 10.57
C VAL A 105 -6.26 5.32 10.88
N GLY A 106 -6.20 6.46 11.57
CA GLY A 106 -4.94 7.11 11.90
C GLY A 106 -5.07 8.49 12.52
N LEU A 107 -3.99 9.02 13.08
CA LEU A 107 -4.00 10.35 13.69
C LEU A 107 -4.34 11.43 12.66
N VAL A 108 -3.83 11.29 11.43
CA VAL A 108 -4.08 12.22 10.33
C VAL A 108 -4.49 11.43 9.09
N ASN A 109 -5.70 11.66 8.60
CA ASN A 109 -6.22 11.00 7.40
C ASN A 109 -6.60 12.05 6.35
N TYR A 110 -5.94 12.01 5.19
CA TYR A 110 -6.15 12.94 4.09
C TYR A 110 -6.67 12.23 2.83
N VAL A 111 -7.78 12.71 2.29
CA VAL A 111 -8.35 12.28 1.01
C VAL A 111 -8.58 13.50 0.13
N ARG A 112 -7.88 13.60 -1.00
CA ARG A 112 -7.92 14.81 -1.85
C ARG A 112 -9.29 15.06 -2.47
N ASP A 113 -9.93 14.00 -2.96
CA ASP A 113 -11.20 14.06 -3.70
C ASP A 113 -12.43 14.12 -2.77
N ASN A 114 -12.23 14.05 -1.44
CA ASN A 114 -13.29 14.27 -0.49
C ASN A 114 -13.78 15.74 -0.53
N PRO A 115 -15.05 15.99 -0.15
CA PRO A 115 -15.55 17.35 0.03
C PRO A 115 -14.75 18.08 1.10
N ALA A 116 -14.65 19.41 1.01
CA ALA A 116 -13.72 20.22 1.81
C ALA A 116 -13.71 19.89 3.32
N GLY A 117 -14.88 19.68 3.94
CA GLY A 117 -15.00 19.34 5.36
C GLY A 117 -14.62 17.90 5.75
N ARG A 118 -14.30 17.03 4.79
CA ARG A 118 -13.88 15.63 5.00
C ARG A 118 -12.54 15.30 4.33
N ARG A 119 -11.84 16.31 3.80
CA ARG A 119 -10.51 16.13 3.21
C ARG A 119 -9.49 15.71 4.26
N VAL A 120 -9.56 16.27 5.47
CA VAL A 120 -8.68 15.93 6.59
C VAL A 120 -9.58 15.54 7.77
N LEU A 121 -9.44 14.33 8.29
CA LEU A 121 -10.15 13.90 9.49
C LEU A 121 -9.19 13.23 10.49
N PRO A 122 -9.31 13.55 11.79
CA PRO A 122 -8.58 12.84 12.83
C PRO A 122 -9.22 11.47 13.08
N VAL A 123 -8.40 10.50 13.49
CA VAL A 123 -8.77 9.13 13.89
C VAL A 123 -9.36 8.28 12.77
N VAL A 124 -10.44 8.70 12.11
CA VAL A 124 -11.13 7.94 11.06
C VAL A 124 -11.51 8.85 9.88
N ASN A 125 -11.25 8.39 8.66
CA ASN A 125 -11.80 8.98 7.42
C ASN A 125 -12.44 7.87 6.58
N TRP A 126 -13.48 8.20 5.82
CA TRP A 126 -14.15 7.26 4.93
C TRP A 126 -14.59 7.95 3.64
N GLY A 127 -14.74 7.15 2.59
CA GLY A 127 -15.15 7.61 1.28
C GLY A 127 -15.77 6.49 0.46
N ARG A 128 -16.54 6.88 -0.56
CA ARG A 128 -16.92 6.03 -1.68
C ARG A 128 -16.39 6.71 -2.93
N GLY A 129 -15.35 6.13 -3.52
CA GLY A 129 -14.81 6.59 -4.79
C GLY A 129 -15.92 6.50 -5.84
N ARG A 130 -16.10 7.57 -6.62
CA ARG A 130 -16.92 7.55 -7.83
C ARG A 130 -16.05 7.22 -9.03
#